data_AF-A0A1V3X234-F1
#
_entry.id   AF-A0A1V3X234-F1
#
_cell.length_a   1.000
_cell.length_b   1.000
_cell.length_c   1.000
_cell.angle_alpha   90.00
_cell.angle_beta   90.00
_cell.angle_gamma   90.00
#
_symmetry.space_group_name_H-M   'P 1'
#
loop_
_entity.id
_entity.type
_entity.pdbx_description
1 polymer ?
#
loop_
_entity_poly.entity_id
_entity_poly.type
_entity_poly.pdbx_seq_one_letter_code
_entity_poly.pdbx_strand_id
1 'polypeptide(L)'
;MSTAKSAAESTAKPAPNLPPGFDFTDPDIYAERLPVAELAEMRRCAPIWWNEQPIGCGGFDDGGYWVVTKHKDVKEISRRSDVFSSLQKTALPRYKDGTVAEQIDRGKFVLLNMDDPQHTRLRKIISRGFTPGPSSGCATTSTSAPGASSRPRRRGVPATLSSRCPANCRCRPSPGCSVCPRKTA
;
A
#
# COMPACT_ATOMS: atom_id res chain seq x y z
N MET A 1 60.52 -22.10 3.22
CA MET A 1 59.73 -20.96 3.74
C MET A 1 58.47 -20.87 2.89
N SER A 2 57.38 -21.43 3.39
CA SER A 2 56.10 -21.51 2.69
C SER A 2 55.19 -20.42 3.24
N THR A 3 54.78 -19.48 2.41
CA THR A 3 53.80 -18.46 2.79
C THR A 3 52.56 -18.68 1.92
N ALA A 4 51.65 -19.50 2.42
CA ALA A 4 50.31 -19.62 1.86
C ALA A 4 49.52 -18.35 2.21
N LYS A 5 49.25 -17.51 1.20
CA LYS A 5 48.30 -16.41 1.29
C LYS A 5 46.90 -17.00 1.23
N SER A 6 46.31 -17.23 2.40
CA SER A 6 44.91 -17.69 2.54
C SER A 6 43.98 -16.66 1.90
N ALA A 7 43.40 -17.01 0.75
CA ALA A 7 42.29 -16.29 0.16
C ALA A 7 41.06 -16.54 1.03
N ALA A 8 40.65 -15.54 1.81
CA ALA A 8 39.34 -15.53 2.41
C ALA A 8 38.33 -15.37 1.28
N GLU A 9 37.63 -16.46 0.96
CA GLU A 9 36.49 -16.46 0.05
C GLU A 9 35.39 -15.61 0.67
N SER A 10 35.29 -14.36 0.21
CA SER A 10 34.20 -13.46 0.56
C SER A 10 32.92 -14.06 -0.02
N THR A 11 32.06 -14.59 0.84
CA THR A 11 30.70 -14.99 0.47
C THR A 11 29.89 -13.73 0.14
N ALA A 12 30.17 -13.11 -1.01
CA ALA A 12 29.41 -11.99 -1.51
C ALA A 12 27.99 -12.49 -1.79
N LYS A 13 27.00 -11.90 -1.11
CA LYS A 13 25.59 -12.15 -1.44
C LYS A 13 25.37 -11.80 -2.93
N PRO A 14 24.60 -12.61 -3.66
CA PRO A 14 24.32 -12.30 -5.06
C PRO A 14 23.66 -10.92 -5.16
N ALA A 15 24.03 -10.17 -6.20
CA ALA A 15 23.37 -8.91 -6.51
C ALA A 15 21.86 -9.15 -6.72
N PRO A 16 20.99 -8.24 -6.27
CA PRO A 16 19.56 -8.41 -6.44
C PRO A 16 19.18 -8.45 -7.93
N ASN A 17 18.34 -9.41 -8.31
CA ASN A 17 17.83 -9.48 -9.68
C ASN A 17 16.68 -8.49 -9.88
N LEU A 18 17.02 -7.22 -10.13
CA LEU A 18 16.08 -6.15 -10.43
C LEU A 18 16.31 -5.60 -11.85
N PRO A 19 15.26 -5.07 -12.50
CA PRO A 19 15.44 -4.28 -13.71
C PRO A 19 16.43 -3.12 -13.48
N PRO A 20 17.28 -2.76 -14.46
CA PRO A 20 18.15 -1.60 -14.34
C PRO A 20 17.33 -0.32 -14.10
N GLY A 21 17.72 0.48 -13.10
CA GLY A 21 17.01 1.72 -12.74
C GLY A 21 15.66 1.51 -12.08
N PHE A 22 15.36 0.30 -11.58
CA PHE A 22 14.12 0.03 -10.85
C PHE A 22 14.01 0.91 -9.60
N ASP A 23 12.91 1.63 -9.48
CA ASP A 23 12.62 2.52 -8.35
C ASP A 23 11.40 2.01 -7.56
N PHE A 24 11.62 1.67 -6.29
CA PHE A 24 10.54 1.21 -5.41
C PHE A 24 9.51 2.30 -5.08
N THR A 25 9.75 3.56 -5.43
CA THR A 25 8.83 4.70 -5.23
C THR A 25 8.17 5.17 -6.53
N ASP A 26 8.36 4.45 -7.65
CA ASP A 26 7.73 4.77 -8.92
C ASP A 26 6.20 4.60 -8.82
N PRO A 27 5.41 5.70 -8.96
CA PRO A 27 3.96 5.64 -8.84
C PRO A 27 3.30 4.76 -9.91
N ASP A 28 3.91 4.60 -11.09
CA ASP A 28 3.32 3.84 -12.19
C ASP A 28 3.27 2.33 -11.84
N ILE A 29 4.25 1.84 -11.08
CA ILE A 29 4.22 0.48 -10.53
C ILE A 29 2.97 0.29 -9.67
N TYR A 30 2.71 1.22 -8.74
CA TYR A 30 1.58 1.13 -7.80
C TYR A 30 0.22 1.37 -8.43
N ALA A 31 0.16 2.03 -9.60
CA ALA A 31 -1.05 2.14 -10.40
C ALA A 31 -1.50 0.79 -10.96
N GLU A 32 -0.56 -0.13 -11.20
CA GLU A 32 -0.83 -1.42 -11.83
C GLU A 32 -0.76 -2.61 -10.84
N ARG A 33 0.21 -2.61 -9.92
CA ARG A 33 0.51 -3.74 -9.04
C ARG A 33 1.29 -3.33 -7.78
N LEU A 34 1.52 -4.30 -6.89
CA LEU A 34 2.49 -4.15 -5.80
C LEU A 34 3.81 -4.85 -6.15
N PRO A 35 4.99 -4.27 -5.86
CA PRO A 35 6.30 -4.86 -6.15
C PRO A 35 6.69 -5.96 -5.14
N VAL A 36 5.83 -6.95 -4.95
CA VAL A 36 5.99 -7.99 -3.91
C VAL A 36 7.19 -8.90 -4.20
N ALA A 37 7.40 -9.26 -5.48
CA ALA A 37 8.48 -10.15 -5.90
C ALA A 37 9.84 -9.47 -5.73
N GLU A 38 9.94 -8.21 -6.12
CA GLU A 38 11.13 -7.38 -6.00
C GLU A 38 11.50 -7.18 -4.52
N LEU A 39 10.52 -6.85 -3.67
CA LEU A 39 10.75 -6.76 -2.23
C LEU A 39 11.17 -8.11 -1.60
N ALA A 40 10.68 -9.24 -2.13
CA ALA A 40 11.09 -10.57 -1.67
C ALA A 40 12.53 -10.90 -2.05
N GLU A 41 12.95 -10.52 -3.26
CA GLU A 41 14.33 -10.63 -3.73
C GLU A 41 15.27 -9.80 -2.86
N MET A 42 14.92 -8.55 -2.58
CA MET A 42 15.70 -7.69 -1.68
C MET A 42 15.87 -8.30 -0.29
N ARG A 43 14.81 -8.87 0.29
CA ARG A 43 14.92 -9.55 1.60
C ARG A 43 15.88 -10.76 1.56
N ARG A 44 16.08 -11.41 0.42
CA ARG A 44 16.99 -12.54 0.28
C ARG A 44 18.43 -12.08 0.04
N CYS A 45 18.61 -11.20 -0.94
CA CYS A 45 19.91 -10.91 -1.54
C CYS A 45 20.54 -9.62 -1.02
N ALA A 46 19.75 -8.55 -0.84
CA ALA A 46 20.24 -7.23 -0.43
C ALA A 46 19.22 -6.52 0.48
N PRO A 47 19.13 -6.86 1.79
CA PRO A 47 18.05 -6.40 2.65
C PRO A 47 18.07 -4.89 2.94
N ILE A 48 19.25 -4.29 2.83
CA ILE A 48 19.51 -2.85 2.84
C ILE A 48 20.27 -2.56 1.54
N TRP A 49 19.72 -1.69 0.71
CA TRP A 49 20.27 -1.40 -0.62
C TRP A 49 20.06 0.06 -0.99
N TRP A 50 21.02 0.62 -1.74
CA TRP A 50 20.94 1.98 -2.24
C TRP A 50 20.20 2.01 -3.57
N ASN A 51 19.03 2.65 -3.58
CA ASN A 51 18.21 2.83 -4.78
C ASN A 51 18.52 4.19 -5.40
N GLU A 52 19.44 4.19 -6.36
CA GLU A 52 19.83 5.38 -7.10
C GLU A 52 18.64 5.99 -7.84
N GLN A 53 18.51 7.32 -7.76
CA GLN A 53 17.53 8.10 -8.51
C GLN A 53 18.24 9.22 -9.27
N PRO A 54 17.90 9.45 -10.55
CA PRO A 54 18.39 10.62 -11.28
C PRO A 54 17.95 11.93 -10.59
N ILE A 55 18.78 12.96 -10.69
CA ILE A 55 18.43 14.30 -10.21
C ILE A 55 17.19 14.82 -10.96
N GLY A 56 16.26 15.42 -10.23
CA GLY A 56 14.97 15.89 -10.74
C GLY A 56 13.87 14.83 -10.77
N CYS A 57 14.15 13.58 -10.38
CA CYS A 57 13.17 12.50 -10.34
C CYS A 57 12.77 12.15 -8.91
N GLY A 58 11.47 12.12 -8.64
CA GLY A 58 10.93 11.68 -7.35
C GLY A 58 10.97 12.71 -6.24
N GLY A 59 11.29 13.94 -6.64
CA GLY A 59 11.18 15.12 -5.82
C GLY A 59 12.36 15.38 -4.89
N PHE A 60 13.24 14.41 -4.64
CA PHE A 60 14.43 14.62 -3.84
C PHE A 60 15.69 14.61 -4.71
N ASP A 61 16.43 15.71 -4.70
CA ASP A 61 17.67 15.87 -5.47
C ASP A 61 18.90 15.45 -4.65
N ASP A 62 18.87 14.26 -4.05
CA ASP A 62 19.95 13.70 -3.23
C ASP A 62 20.59 12.42 -3.81
N GLY A 63 20.17 12.03 -5.02
CA GLY A 63 20.74 10.90 -5.77
C GLY A 63 20.13 9.55 -5.40
N GLY A 64 19.17 9.48 -4.48
CA GLY A 64 18.46 8.25 -4.14
C GLY A 64 18.26 8.04 -2.64
N TYR A 65 17.87 6.82 -2.29
CA TYR A 65 17.52 6.48 -0.91
C TYR A 65 17.88 5.04 -0.55
N TRP A 66 17.99 4.78 0.75
CA TRP A 66 18.18 3.42 1.27
C TRP A 66 16.84 2.67 1.34
N VAL A 67 16.74 1.56 0.61
CA VAL A 67 15.62 0.62 0.70
C VAL A 67 15.88 -0.35 1.84
N VAL A 68 15.01 -0.32 2.85
CA VAL A 68 15.09 -1.19 4.03
C VAL A 68 13.93 -2.17 4.03
N THR A 69 14.21 -3.46 3.84
CA THR A 69 13.17 -4.47 3.55
C THR A 69 12.88 -5.46 4.68
N LYS A 70 13.72 -5.48 5.73
CA LYS A 70 13.54 -6.39 6.87
C LYS A 70 12.83 -5.66 8.00
N HIS A 71 11.83 -6.32 8.56
CA HIS A 71 11.07 -5.82 9.69
C HIS A 71 11.94 -5.43 10.91
N LYS A 72 13.00 -6.21 11.20
CA LYS A 72 13.90 -5.90 12.32
C LYS A 72 14.59 -4.54 12.14
N ASP A 73 15.00 -4.22 10.92
CA ASP A 73 15.76 -3.01 10.59
C ASP A 73 14.81 -1.80 10.57
N VAL A 74 13.60 -1.97 10.02
CA VAL A 74 12.52 -0.95 10.12
C VAL A 74 12.21 -0.62 11.57
N LYS A 75 12.06 -1.63 12.43
CA LYS A 75 11.81 -1.42 13.86
C LYS A 75 12.97 -0.70 14.56
N GLU A 76 14.21 -0.98 14.18
CA GLU A 76 15.38 -0.28 14.73
C GLU A 76 15.37 1.19 14.32
N ILE A 77 15.15 1.48 13.04
CA ILE A 77 15.04 2.84 12.50
C ILE A 77 13.94 3.61 13.22
N SER A 78 12.74 3.03 13.35
CA SER A 78 11.62 3.68 14.04
C SER A 78 11.85 3.92 15.53
N ARG A 79 12.77 3.19 16.17
CA ARG A 79 13.11 3.39 17.60
C ARG A 79 14.16 4.46 17.83
N ARG A 80 15.01 4.71 16.84
CA ARG A 80 16.14 5.64 16.90
C ARG A 80 15.79 6.97 16.26
N SER A 81 14.74 7.63 16.76
CA SER A 81 14.31 8.95 16.28
C SER A 81 15.33 10.06 16.56
N ASP A 82 16.31 9.79 17.42
CA ASP A 82 17.50 10.63 17.65
C ASP A 82 18.45 10.64 16.44
N VAL A 83 18.42 9.60 15.60
CA VAL A 83 19.26 9.46 14.40
C VAL A 83 18.45 9.64 13.12
N PHE A 84 17.25 9.06 13.07
CA PHE A 84 16.40 9.08 11.89
C PHE A 84 15.30 10.14 12.05
N SER A 85 15.58 11.34 11.53
CA SER A 85 14.68 12.50 11.57
C SER A 85 13.46 12.31 10.68
N SER A 86 12.28 12.63 11.21
CA SER A 86 11.04 12.78 10.43
C SER A 86 10.80 14.23 9.99
N LEU A 87 11.48 15.20 10.61
CA LEU A 87 11.37 16.63 10.28
C LEU A 87 12.12 17.02 9.01
N GLN A 88 13.30 16.42 8.77
CA GLN A 88 14.24 16.92 7.78
C GLN A 88 13.72 16.84 6.34
N LYS A 89 13.08 15.72 5.99
CA LYS A 89 12.54 15.47 4.64
C LYS A 89 11.12 14.92 4.64
N THR A 90 10.43 15.00 5.78
CA THR A 90 9.13 14.36 6.04
C THR A 90 9.18 12.83 6.00
N ALA A 91 8.08 12.18 6.40
CA ALA A 91 7.94 10.73 6.33
C ALA A 91 7.51 10.20 4.95
N LEU A 92 7.22 11.08 3.97
CA LEU A 92 6.77 10.66 2.64
C LEU A 92 7.97 10.52 1.68
N PRO A 93 8.14 9.34 1.05
CA PRO A 93 9.30 9.06 0.20
C PRO A 93 9.16 9.58 -1.25
N ARG A 94 7.98 10.09 -1.64
CA ARG A 94 7.71 10.55 -3.01
C ARG A 94 6.76 11.73 -3.00
N TYR A 95 7.10 12.73 -3.81
CA TYR A 95 6.25 13.88 -4.10
C TYR A 95 6.17 14.11 -5.61
N LYS A 96 5.29 15.01 -6.03
CA LYS A 96 5.28 15.50 -7.41
C LYS A 96 6.54 16.31 -7.66
N ASP A 97 7.22 16.07 -8.78
CA ASP A 97 8.43 16.78 -9.16
C ASP A 97 8.20 18.31 -9.16
N GLY A 98 9.18 19.04 -8.65
CA GLY A 98 9.11 20.50 -8.49
C GLY A 98 8.28 21.03 -7.31
N THR A 99 7.59 20.17 -6.54
CA THR A 99 6.76 20.62 -5.40
C THR A 99 7.39 20.41 -4.02
N VAL A 100 8.57 19.80 -3.97
CA VAL A 100 9.07 19.18 -2.73
C VAL A 100 9.41 20.18 -1.64
N ALA A 101 10.04 21.30 -1.97
CA ALA A 101 10.34 22.33 -0.97
C ALA A 101 9.06 22.81 -0.26
N GLU A 102 8.01 23.11 -1.04
CA GLU A 102 6.70 23.52 -0.50
C GLU A 102 6.04 22.40 0.33
N GLN A 103 6.08 21.15 -0.15
CA GLN A 103 5.52 20.02 0.58
C GLN A 103 6.24 19.75 1.91
N ILE A 104 7.57 19.86 1.91
CA ILE A 104 8.38 19.71 3.13
C ILE A 104 8.02 20.82 4.12
N ASP A 105 8.00 22.08 3.67
CA ASP A 105 7.73 23.21 4.56
C ASP A 105 6.34 23.17 5.17
N ARG A 106 5.33 22.80 4.37
CA ARG A 106 3.98 22.57 4.89
C ARG A 106 3.90 21.34 5.79
N GLY A 107 4.63 20.28 5.44
CA GLY A 107 4.64 19.00 6.13
C GLY A 107 5.13 19.10 7.58
N LYS A 108 6.08 20.00 7.86
CA LYS A 108 6.69 20.24 9.18
C LYS A 108 5.68 20.62 10.28
N PHE A 109 4.50 21.12 9.91
CA PHE A 109 3.44 21.49 10.88
C PHE A 109 2.54 20.32 11.29
N VAL A 110 2.66 19.17 10.64
CA VAL A 110 1.89 17.96 10.97
C VAL A 110 2.69 17.13 11.97
N LEU A 111 2.03 16.62 13.03
CA LEU A 111 2.67 15.81 14.07
C LEU A 111 3.55 14.68 13.51
N LEU A 112 3.13 14.05 12.40
CA LEU A 112 3.85 12.96 11.74
C LEU A 112 5.28 13.34 11.31
N ASN A 113 5.50 14.60 10.93
CA ASN A 113 6.79 15.09 10.42
C ASN A 113 7.49 15.99 11.44
N MET A 114 7.23 15.79 12.73
CA MET A 114 7.93 16.50 13.80
C MET A 114 8.90 15.56 14.50
N ASP A 115 10.01 16.12 14.97
CA ASP A 115 10.94 15.45 15.87
C ASP A 115 10.79 15.98 17.31
N ASP A 116 11.50 15.34 18.24
CA ASP A 116 11.55 15.79 19.62
C ASP A 116 12.31 17.12 19.76
N PRO A 117 11.92 17.99 20.72
CA PRO A 117 10.91 17.79 21.78
C PRO A 117 9.47 18.17 21.38
N GLN A 118 9.27 18.77 20.20
CA GLN A 118 7.96 19.26 19.76
C GLN A 118 6.97 18.12 19.56
N HIS A 119 7.42 17.04 18.91
CA HIS A 119 6.63 15.83 18.70
C HIS A 119 6.14 15.24 20.03
N THR A 120 7.03 15.02 21.00
CA THR A 120 6.65 14.52 22.34
C THR A 120 5.60 15.41 23.02
N ARG A 121 5.75 16.74 22.96
CA ARG A 121 4.80 17.68 23.57
C ARG A 121 3.40 17.57 22.95
N LEU A 122 3.29 17.61 21.62
CA LEU A 122 2.00 17.54 20.92
C LEU A 122 1.38 16.14 21.05
N ARG A 123 2.17 15.08 20.93
CA ARG A 123 1.70 13.69 21.08
C ARG A 123 1.09 13.46 22.45
N LYS A 124 1.66 14.01 23.53
CA LYS A 124 1.09 13.92 24.89
C LYS A 124 -0.29 14.55 25.02
N ILE A 125 -0.56 15.63 24.28
CA ILE A 125 -1.87 16.30 24.25
C ILE A 125 -2.86 15.43 23.47
N ILE A 126 -2.49 15.02 22.26
CA ILE A 126 -3.35 14.28 21.33
C ILE A 126 -3.69 12.87 21.87
N SER A 127 -2.75 12.20 22.54
CA SER A 127 -2.94 10.83 23.04
C SER A 127 -4.11 10.69 24.03
N ARG A 128 -4.52 11.77 24.71
CA ARG A 128 -5.69 11.78 25.59
C ARG A 128 -7.00 11.54 24.86
N GLY A 129 -7.06 11.85 23.57
CA GLY A 129 -8.22 11.54 22.71
C GLY A 129 -8.30 10.07 22.29
N PHE A 130 -7.24 9.27 22.52
CA PHE A 130 -7.14 7.87 22.10
C PHE A 130 -7.09 6.89 23.28
N THR A 131 -7.23 7.36 24.52
CA THR A 131 -7.37 6.47 25.69
C THR A 131 -8.77 5.85 25.72
N PRO A 132 -8.93 4.55 26.03
CA PRO A 132 -10.25 3.93 26.19
C PRO A 132 -11.02 4.61 27.33
N GLY A 133 -12.03 5.43 27.00
CA GLY A 133 -12.96 6.01 27.96
C GLY A 133 -14.21 5.14 28.17
N PRO A 134 -15.10 5.50 29.13
CA PRO A 134 -16.34 4.77 29.40
C PRO A 134 -17.31 4.70 28.21
N SER A 135 -17.17 5.60 27.24
CA SER A 135 -17.83 5.54 25.95
C SER A 135 -16.83 5.16 24.87
N SER A 136 -16.61 3.86 24.71
CA SER A 136 -16.34 3.26 23.40
C SER A 136 -17.55 3.49 22.47
N GLY A 137 -17.91 4.76 22.23
CA GLY A 137 -19.05 5.19 21.42
C GLY A 137 -18.82 5.04 19.91
N CYS A 138 -17.70 4.41 19.52
CA CYS A 138 -17.41 4.07 18.12
C CYS A 138 -17.81 2.63 17.76
N ALA A 139 -18.27 1.82 18.72
CA ALA A 139 -18.66 0.43 18.43
C ALA A 139 -20.07 0.29 17.82
N THR A 140 -20.93 1.32 17.90
CA THR A 140 -22.37 1.14 17.65
C THR A 140 -22.89 1.70 16.32
N THR A 141 -22.09 2.44 15.54
CA THR A 141 -22.56 3.05 14.28
C THR A 141 -22.06 2.35 13.01
N SER A 142 -21.18 1.36 13.10
CA SER A 142 -20.68 0.62 11.93
C SER A 142 -21.52 -0.61 11.56
N THR A 143 -22.53 -0.98 12.36
CA THR A 143 -23.46 -2.08 12.04
C THR A 143 -24.84 -1.55 11.68
N SER A 144 -24.99 -1.04 10.45
CA SER A 144 -26.14 -1.31 9.55
C SER A 144 -26.17 -0.28 8.42
N ALA A 145 -25.62 -0.64 7.26
CA ALA A 145 -26.15 -0.12 6.00
C ALA A 145 -27.07 -1.21 5.43
N PRO A 146 -28.41 -1.07 5.49
CA PRO A 146 -29.26 -1.92 4.68
C PRO A 146 -28.96 -1.62 3.22
N GLY A 147 -28.67 -2.68 2.45
CA GLY A 147 -28.31 -2.58 1.04
C GLY A 147 -29.34 -1.75 0.27
N ALA A 148 -28.90 -0.57 -0.18
CA ALA A 148 -29.61 0.20 -1.18
C ALA A 148 -29.57 -0.60 -2.49
N SER A 149 -30.58 -1.44 -2.73
CA SER A 149 -30.80 -2.02 -4.04
C SER A 149 -31.14 -0.89 -5.00
N SER A 150 -30.15 -0.43 -5.75
CA SER A 150 -30.38 0.40 -6.93
C SER A 150 -31.00 -0.48 -8.02
N ARG A 151 -32.31 -0.70 -7.94
CA ARG A 151 -33.09 -1.14 -9.10
C ARG A 151 -33.05 -0.01 -10.13
N PRO A 152 -32.48 -0.19 -11.33
CA PRO A 152 -32.60 0.82 -12.37
C PRO A 152 -34.07 0.93 -12.77
N ARG A 153 -34.62 2.16 -12.74
CA ARG A 153 -35.91 2.50 -13.37
C ARG A 153 -35.84 2.05 -14.83
N ARG A 154 -36.53 0.97 -15.19
CA ARG A 154 -36.79 0.63 -16.59
C ARG A 154 -37.59 1.80 -17.19
N ARG A 155 -36.94 2.62 -18.03
CA ARG A 155 -37.64 3.45 -19.00
C ARG A 155 -38.37 2.51 -19.94
N GLY A 156 -39.65 2.78 -20.17
CA GLY A 156 -40.51 1.97 -21.03
C GLY A 156 -39.93 1.81 -22.42
N VAL A 157 -39.85 0.58 -22.88
CA VAL A 157 -39.70 0.20 -24.29
C VAL A 157 -40.88 -0.72 -24.58
N PRO A 158 -41.68 -0.46 -25.62
CA PRO A 158 -42.89 -1.22 -25.89
C PRO A 158 -42.58 -2.67 -26.24
N ALA A 159 -43.44 -3.56 -25.75
CA ALA A 159 -43.40 -4.98 -26.05
C ALA A 159 -43.59 -5.22 -27.55
N THR A 160 -42.57 -5.80 -28.19
CA THR A 160 -42.76 -6.56 -29.43
C THR A 160 -42.02 -7.88 -29.32
N LEU A 161 -42.74 -8.92 -29.72
CA LEU A 161 -42.36 -10.33 -29.78
C LEU A 161 -40.97 -10.53 -30.42
N SER A 162 -40.18 -11.47 -29.89
CA SER A 162 -39.78 -12.68 -30.65
C SER A 162 -38.62 -13.44 -29.98
N SER A 163 -38.86 -14.74 -29.79
CA SER A 163 -37.93 -15.85 -29.98
C SER A 163 -36.82 -16.17 -28.95
N ARG A 164 -36.98 -17.39 -28.41
CA ARG A 164 -35.96 -18.42 -28.10
C ARG A 164 -35.13 -18.24 -26.83
N CYS A 165 -35.54 -19.00 -25.81
CA CYS A 165 -34.69 -19.39 -24.69
C CYS A 165 -33.65 -20.44 -25.19
N PRO A 166 -32.34 -20.24 -24.97
CA PRO A 166 -31.32 -21.21 -25.38
C PRO A 166 -31.41 -22.51 -24.55
N ALA A 167 -31.16 -23.64 -25.21
CA ALA A 167 -31.50 -25.00 -24.78
C ALA A 167 -30.72 -25.58 -23.58
N ASN A 168 -30.03 -24.78 -22.76
CA ASN A 168 -29.24 -25.30 -21.64
C ASN A 168 -29.31 -24.48 -20.33
N CYS A 169 -30.30 -23.61 -20.17
CA CYS A 169 -30.56 -22.97 -18.87
C CYS A 169 -31.18 -23.98 -17.88
N ARG A 170 -30.35 -24.57 -17.01
CA ARG A 170 -30.80 -25.31 -15.83
C ARG A 170 -31.24 -24.33 -14.73
N CYS A 171 -32.45 -23.78 -14.85
CA CYS A 171 -33.04 -23.01 -13.76
C CYS A 171 -33.55 -23.96 -12.66
N ARG A 172 -33.04 -23.79 -11.44
CA ARG A 172 -33.50 -24.48 -10.23
C ARG A 172 -34.96 -24.05 -9.94
N PRO A 173 -35.89 -24.97 -9.64
CA PRO A 173 -37.25 -24.58 -9.30
C PRO A 173 -37.32 -24.00 -7.89
N SER A 174 -37.87 -22.79 -7.77
CA SER A 174 -38.32 -22.20 -6.49
C SER A 174 -39.80 -22.52 -6.28
N PRO A 175 -40.25 -22.81 -5.04
CA PRO A 175 -41.64 -23.17 -4.76
C PRO A 175 -42.54 -21.94 -4.93
N GLY A 176 -43.48 -22.01 -5.87
CA GLY A 176 -44.48 -20.96 -6.11
C GLY A 176 -44.89 -20.73 -7.57
N CYS A 177 -44.24 -21.37 -8.55
CA CYS A 177 -44.58 -21.19 -9.96
C CYS A 177 -45.57 -22.27 -10.43
N SER A 178 -46.86 -21.95 -10.43
CA SER A 178 -47.96 -22.87 -10.78
C SER A 178 -48.31 -22.86 -12.26
N VAL A 179 -47.38 -23.08 -13.19
CA VAL A 179 -47.71 -23.49 -14.57
C VAL A 179 -46.56 -24.29 -15.20
N CYS A 180 -46.71 -25.61 -15.30
CA CYS A 180 -46.08 -26.40 -16.36
C CYS A 180 -46.90 -27.67 -16.61
N PRO A 181 -47.49 -27.87 -17.80
CA PRO A 181 -48.18 -29.11 -18.12
C PRO A 181 -47.17 -30.27 -18.26
N ARG A 182 -47.48 -31.39 -17.61
CA ARG A 182 -46.74 -32.66 -17.74
C ARG A 182 -46.78 -33.11 -19.21
N LYS A 183 -45.62 -33.42 -19.79
CA LYS A 183 -45.57 -34.30 -20.98
C LYS A 183 -45.65 -35.75 -20.51
N THR A 184 -46.73 -36.42 -20.89
CA THR A 184 -46.76 -37.88 -21.06
C THR A 184 -45.82 -38.31 -22.20
N ALA A 185 -45.39 -39.57 -22.11
CA ALA A 185 -44.45 -40.34 -22.93
C ALA A 185 -44.26 -39.89 -24.39
#